data_AF-A0A2M7BCI5-F1
#
_entry.id   AF-A0A2M7BCI5-F1
#
_cell.length_a   1.000
_cell.length_b   1.000
_cell.length_c   1.000
_cell.angle_alpha   90.00
_cell.angle_beta   90.00
_cell.angle_gamma   90.00
#
_symmetry.space_group_name_H-M   'P 1'
#
loop_
_entity.id
_entity.type
_entity.pdbx_description
1 polymer ?
#
loop_
_entity_poly.entity_id
_entity_poly.type
_entity_poly.pdbx_seq_one_letter_code
_entity_poly.pdbx_strand_id
1 'polypeptide(L)'
;MKVLIIGGGGREHALGWKISQSPQVEKLYFAPGNAGTRMVGRNLQIEVKEIGKLLKFAKENKIDLTIVGPEAPLKEGIVDEFNKAKLRIFGPSRKAARLETDKAWAIKFMQRHNIPHPESIIFNNTKDAFEFVKKPKWKKYVIKASGLATSKGVILPGSLKEAKDAIERIFFKKEFDEGKKIIFQERLFGKEVSL
;
A
#
# COMPACT_ATOMS: atom_id res chain seq x y z
N MET A 1 13.56 14.03 -21.44
CA MET A 1 12.62 14.07 -20.30
C MET A 1 13.35 13.80 -18.99
N LYS A 2 13.05 14.58 -17.95
CA LYS A 2 13.49 14.35 -16.58
C LYS A 2 12.42 13.60 -15.80
N VAL A 3 12.78 12.44 -15.25
CA VAL A 3 11.86 11.56 -14.53
C VAL A 3 12.24 11.49 -13.06
N LEU A 4 11.26 11.60 -12.17
CA LEU A 4 11.41 11.39 -10.72
C LEU A 4 10.66 10.12 -10.31
N ILE A 5 11.36 9.15 -9.72
CA ILE A 5 10.75 7.95 -9.14
C ILE A 5 10.75 8.08 -7.62
N ILE A 6 9.58 7.99 -7.01
CA ILE A 6 9.41 8.03 -5.55
C ILE A 6 9.53 6.60 -5.02
N GLY A 7 10.42 6.40 -4.04
CA GLY A 7 10.71 5.14 -3.39
C GLY A 7 12.20 4.76 -3.46
N GLY A 8 12.53 3.62 -2.87
CA GLY A 8 13.90 3.14 -2.69
C GLY A 8 13.99 1.63 -2.56
N GLY A 9 12.95 0.89 -2.93
CA GLY A 9 12.95 -0.57 -2.95
C GLY A 9 13.45 -1.15 -4.27
N GLY A 10 13.36 -2.48 -4.38
CA GLY A 10 13.68 -3.20 -5.62
C GLY A 10 12.76 -2.85 -6.78
N ARG A 11 11.47 -2.58 -6.50
CA ARG A 11 10.49 -2.12 -7.51
C ARG A 11 10.92 -0.82 -8.18
N GLU A 12 11.32 0.17 -7.39
CA GLU A 12 11.75 1.46 -7.94
C GLU A 12 13.07 1.34 -8.68
N HIS A 13 13.99 0.48 -8.24
CA HIS A 13 15.19 0.16 -8.99
C HIS A 13 14.86 -0.48 -10.35
N ALA A 14 13.98 -1.48 -10.39
CA ALA A 14 13.57 -2.13 -11.64
C ALA A 14 12.86 -1.15 -12.61
N LEU A 15 11.96 -0.30 -12.09
CA LEU A 15 11.32 0.76 -12.86
C LEU A 15 12.38 1.69 -13.46
N GLY A 16 13.32 2.16 -12.62
CA GLY A 16 14.38 3.06 -13.05
C GLY A 16 15.30 2.44 -14.10
N TRP A 17 15.71 1.19 -13.89
CA TRP A 17 16.50 0.40 -14.84
C TRP A 17 15.80 0.25 -16.19
N LYS A 18 14.48 0.08 -16.21
CA LYS A 18 13.74 -0.05 -17.46
C LYS A 18 13.53 1.30 -18.14
N ILE A 19 13.22 2.33 -17.36
CA ILE A 19 12.97 3.69 -17.86
C ILE A 19 14.24 4.32 -18.43
N SER A 20 15.41 4.06 -17.84
CA SER A 20 16.69 4.59 -18.35
C SER A 20 17.07 4.08 -19.74
N GLN A 21 16.45 2.99 -20.22
CA GLN A 21 16.63 2.45 -21.58
C GLN A 21 15.83 3.24 -22.63
N SER A 22 14.91 4.11 -22.22
CA SER A 22 14.11 4.91 -23.16
C SER A 22 14.95 6.07 -23.72
N PRO A 23 15.01 6.25 -25.06
CA PRO A 23 15.73 7.38 -25.66
C PRO A 23 15.11 8.74 -25.32
N GLN A 24 13.89 8.76 -24.77
CA GLN A 24 13.23 10.00 -24.35
C GLN A 24 13.72 10.49 -22.99
N VAL A 25 14.41 9.66 -22.20
CA VAL A 25 14.85 10.00 -20.84
C VAL A 25 16.23 10.62 -20.87
N GLU A 26 16.35 11.83 -20.33
CA GLU A 26 17.60 12.58 -20.22
C GLU A 26 18.19 12.45 -18.82
N LYS A 27 17.35 12.55 -17.78
CA LYS A 27 17.77 12.47 -16.37
C LYS A 27 16.77 11.67 -15.56
N LEU A 28 17.29 10.83 -14.69
CA LEU A 28 16.50 10.01 -13.78
C LEU A 28 16.87 10.36 -12.34
N TYR A 29 15.86 10.61 -11.52
CA TYR A 29 15.99 10.92 -10.10
C TYR A 29 15.22 9.92 -9.26
N PHE A 30 15.71 9.62 -8.07
CA PHE A 30 15.05 8.75 -7.10
C PHE A 30 14.93 9.47 -5.75
N ALA A 31 13.80 9.31 -5.08
CA ALA A 31 13.59 9.89 -3.74
C ALA A 31 13.04 8.83 -2.76
N PRO A 32 13.86 8.31 -1.82
CA PRO A 32 15.30 8.56 -1.65
C PRO A 32 16.21 7.70 -2.55
N GLY A 33 15.66 6.67 -3.20
CA GLY A 33 16.46 5.64 -3.89
C GLY A 33 17.23 4.73 -2.93
N ASN A 34 18.11 3.88 -3.49
CA ASN A 34 19.01 2.98 -2.75
C ASN A 34 20.39 2.87 -3.45
N ALA A 35 21.26 1.98 -2.98
CA ALA A 35 22.59 1.79 -3.57
C ALA A 35 22.54 1.40 -5.05
N GLY A 36 21.57 0.57 -5.47
CA GLY A 36 21.41 0.14 -6.86
C GLY A 36 20.90 1.26 -7.77
N THR A 37 19.95 2.08 -7.30
CA THR A 37 19.41 3.18 -8.12
C THR A 37 20.45 4.25 -8.47
N ARG A 38 21.53 4.38 -7.67
CA ARG A 38 22.66 5.28 -7.98
C ARG A 38 23.39 4.93 -9.28
N MET A 39 23.29 3.67 -9.73
CA MET A 39 23.90 3.22 -10.97
C MET A 39 23.13 3.69 -12.21
N VAL A 40 21.85 4.03 -12.06
CA VAL A 40 20.95 4.37 -13.19
C VAL A 40 20.40 5.79 -13.11
N GLY A 41 20.59 6.50 -12.00
CA GLY A 41 20.16 7.89 -11.83
C GLY A 41 20.63 8.49 -10.50
N ARG A 42 20.13 9.68 -10.18
CA ARG A 42 20.54 10.43 -8.98
C ARG A 42 19.56 10.22 -7.83
N ASN A 43 20.07 9.73 -6.71
CA ASN A 43 19.32 9.68 -5.46
C ASN A 43 19.25 11.07 -4.80
N LEU A 44 18.09 11.39 -4.25
CA LEU A 44 17.80 12.60 -3.50
C LEU A 44 17.71 12.28 -2.02
N GLN A 45 18.16 13.19 -1.17
CA GLN A 45 17.93 13.10 0.28
C GLN A 45 16.55 13.67 0.62
N ILE A 46 15.51 13.05 0.05
CA ILE A 46 14.11 13.39 0.30
C ILE A 46 13.35 12.09 0.52
N GLU A 47 12.72 11.97 1.68
CA GLU A 47 11.94 10.80 2.06
C GLU A 47 10.58 10.77 1.36
N VAL A 48 10.02 9.57 1.19
CA VAL A 48 8.80 9.35 0.41
C VAL A 48 7.57 10.10 0.96
N LYS A 49 7.56 10.39 2.27
CA LYS A 49 6.47 11.11 2.95
C LYS A 49 6.66 12.62 2.95
N GLU A 50 7.81 13.13 2.51
CA GLU A 50 8.10 14.57 2.46
C GLU A 50 7.52 15.22 1.19
N ILE A 51 6.21 15.09 0.99
CA ILE A 51 5.48 15.50 -0.23
C ILE A 51 5.79 16.97 -0.60
N GLY A 52 5.87 17.87 0.38
CA GLY A 52 6.22 19.27 0.14
C GLY A 52 7.62 19.45 -0.48
N LYS A 53 8.61 18.70 -0.01
CA LYS A 53 9.97 18.72 -0.58
C LYS A 53 10.01 18.09 -1.97
N LEU A 54 9.26 17.01 -2.19
CA LEU A 54 9.13 16.36 -3.50
C LEU A 54 8.51 17.29 -4.54
N LEU A 55 7.42 17.98 -4.17
CA LEU A 55 6.77 19.00 -5.01
C LEU A 55 7.73 20.13 -5.36
N LYS A 56 8.43 20.67 -4.35
CA LYS A 56 9.41 21.75 -4.55
C LYS A 56 10.50 21.32 -5.53
N PHE A 57 11.10 20.15 -5.29
CA PHE A 57 12.13 19.60 -6.17
C PHE A 57 11.62 19.42 -7.61
N ALA A 58 10.41 18.84 -7.77
CA ALA A 58 9.82 18.60 -9.08
C ALA A 58 9.60 19.90 -9.87
N LYS A 59 9.13 20.96 -9.21
CA LYS A 59 8.96 22.29 -9.81
C LYS A 59 10.30 22.91 -10.20
N GLU A 60 11.22 23.03 -9.25
CA GLU A 60 12.50 23.73 -9.44
C GLU A 60 13.38 23.06 -10.49
N ASN A 61 13.36 21.72 -10.55
CA ASN A 61 14.18 20.96 -11.49
C ASN A 61 13.47 20.69 -12.83
N LYS A 62 12.24 21.18 -13.00
CA LYS A 62 11.40 20.97 -14.19
C LYS A 62 11.26 19.48 -14.52
N ILE A 63 10.78 18.70 -13.56
CA ILE A 63 10.51 17.27 -13.75
C ILE A 63 9.31 17.11 -14.68
N ASP A 64 9.49 16.33 -15.76
CA ASP A 64 8.47 16.11 -16.79
C ASP A 64 7.49 14.99 -16.43
N LEU A 65 7.93 14.01 -15.65
CA LEU A 65 7.12 12.90 -15.18
C LEU A 65 7.59 12.44 -13.80
N THR A 66 6.66 12.36 -12.84
CA THR A 66 6.89 11.70 -11.56
C THR A 66 6.19 10.34 -11.53
N ILE A 67 6.80 9.31 -10.98
CA ILE A 67 6.22 7.97 -10.82
C ILE A 67 6.27 7.59 -9.34
N VAL A 68 5.13 7.19 -8.78
CA VAL A 68 5.05 6.80 -7.37
C VAL A 68 5.16 5.29 -7.25
N GLY A 69 6.22 4.80 -6.61
CA GLY A 69 6.40 3.39 -6.34
C GLY A 69 5.62 2.90 -5.11
N PRO A 70 5.87 3.43 -3.90
CA PRO A 70 5.26 2.93 -2.67
C PRO A 70 3.84 3.46 -2.43
N GLU A 71 3.08 2.65 -1.71
CA GLU A 71 1.68 2.86 -1.37
C GLU A 71 1.47 3.95 -0.29
N ALA A 72 2.44 4.15 0.60
CA ALA A 72 2.35 5.16 1.66
C ALA A 72 2.12 6.59 1.15
N PRO A 73 2.91 7.15 0.21
CA PRO A 73 2.64 8.49 -0.32
C PRO A 73 1.35 8.58 -1.14
N LEU A 74 0.89 7.48 -1.76
CA LEU A 74 -0.41 7.43 -2.45
C LEU A 74 -1.55 7.60 -1.45
N LYS A 75 -1.46 6.96 -0.29
CA LYS A 75 -2.41 7.11 0.81
C LYS A 75 -2.46 8.55 1.34
N GLU A 76 -1.30 9.20 1.45
CA GLU A 76 -1.19 10.60 1.89
C GLU A 76 -1.63 11.61 0.80
N GLY A 77 -1.91 11.15 -0.42
CA GLY A 77 -2.42 11.99 -1.49
C GLY A 77 -1.37 12.76 -2.27
N ILE A 78 -0.15 12.21 -2.40
CA ILE A 78 0.91 12.81 -3.23
C ILE A 78 0.42 13.16 -4.65
N VAL A 79 -0.39 12.29 -5.26
CA VAL A 79 -0.90 12.47 -6.62
C VAL A 79 -1.85 13.66 -6.69
N ASP A 80 -2.72 13.84 -5.69
CA ASP A 80 -3.63 14.98 -5.62
C ASP A 80 -2.84 16.30 -5.51
N GLU A 81 -1.79 16.34 -4.68
CA GLU A 81 -0.96 17.53 -4.52
C GLU A 81 -0.14 17.88 -5.77
N PHE A 82 0.42 16.87 -6.46
CA PHE A 82 1.11 17.08 -7.73
C PHE A 82 0.16 17.57 -8.83
N ASN A 83 -1.05 17.01 -8.91
CA ASN A 83 -2.07 17.46 -9.87
C ASN A 83 -2.53 18.90 -9.60
N LYS A 84 -2.76 19.28 -8.33
CA LYS A 84 -3.06 20.68 -7.96
C LYS A 84 -1.95 21.63 -8.40
N ALA A 85 -0.69 21.17 -8.32
CA ALA A 85 0.49 21.89 -8.78
C ALA A 85 0.71 21.84 -10.30
N LYS A 86 -0.19 21.22 -11.08
CA LYS A 86 -0.08 20.99 -12.52
C LYS A 86 1.19 20.23 -12.94
N LEU A 87 1.69 19.36 -12.07
CA LEU A 87 2.83 18.49 -12.34
C LEU A 87 2.34 17.11 -12.78
N ARG A 88 2.92 16.58 -13.86
CA ARG A 88 2.57 15.25 -14.36
C ARG A 88 3.11 14.18 -13.41
N ILE A 89 2.21 13.34 -12.91
CA ILE A 89 2.51 12.25 -11.99
C ILE A 89 1.72 11.00 -12.36
N PHE A 90 2.34 9.83 -12.22
CA PHE A 90 1.74 8.52 -12.41
C PHE A 90 1.51 7.84 -11.07
N GLY A 91 0.24 7.60 -10.76
CA GLY A 91 -0.25 6.94 -9.56
C GLY A 91 -1.73 7.25 -9.35
N PRO A 92 -2.47 6.47 -8.54
CA PRO A 92 -3.85 6.75 -8.21
C PRO A 92 -3.98 7.99 -7.30
N SER A 93 -5.10 8.72 -7.43
CA SER A 93 -5.50 9.72 -6.41
C SER A 93 -5.70 9.06 -5.05
N ARG A 94 -5.66 9.84 -3.96
CA ARG A 94 -5.93 9.33 -2.60
C ARG A 94 -7.24 8.57 -2.51
N LYS A 95 -8.27 9.05 -3.22
CA LYS A 95 -9.59 8.40 -3.26
C LYS A 95 -9.53 7.02 -3.93
N ALA A 96 -8.80 6.91 -5.05
CA ALA A 96 -8.63 5.65 -5.77
C ALA A 96 -7.68 4.67 -5.04
N ALA A 97 -6.63 5.19 -4.40
CA ALA A 97 -5.67 4.41 -3.62
C ALA A 97 -6.30 3.65 -2.44
N ARG A 98 -7.54 3.97 -2.06
CA ARG A 98 -8.32 3.23 -1.04
C ARG A 98 -8.52 1.76 -1.38
N LEU A 99 -8.49 1.39 -2.66
CA LEU A 99 -8.62 -0.01 -3.07
C LEU A 99 -7.50 -0.87 -2.47
N GLU A 100 -6.31 -0.31 -2.27
CA GLU A 100 -5.16 -0.98 -1.64
C GLU A 100 -4.98 -0.59 -0.17
N THR A 101 -5.17 0.70 0.14
CA THR A 101 -4.85 1.26 1.45
C THR A 101 -5.90 0.99 2.53
N ASP A 102 -7.14 0.61 2.15
CA ASP A 102 -8.23 0.25 3.07
C ASP A 102 -8.91 -1.06 2.62
N LYS A 103 -8.48 -2.19 3.19
CA LYS A 103 -8.99 -3.53 2.85
C LYS A 103 -10.48 -3.69 3.14
N ALA A 104 -11.00 -3.08 4.21
CA ALA A 104 -12.43 -3.12 4.51
C ALA A 104 -13.23 -2.38 3.43
N TRP A 105 -12.70 -1.25 2.93
CA TRP A 105 -13.32 -0.55 1.81
C TRP A 105 -13.23 -1.36 0.51
N ALA A 106 -12.09 -2.00 0.24
CA ALA A 106 -11.90 -2.85 -0.93
C ALA A 106 -12.87 -4.04 -0.95
N ILE A 107 -13.07 -4.72 0.19
CA ILE A 107 -14.07 -5.79 0.34
C ILE A 107 -15.47 -5.25 0.02
N LYS A 108 -15.86 -4.13 0.64
CA LYS A 108 -17.15 -3.50 0.34
C LYS A 108 -17.27 -3.06 -1.12
N PHE A 109 -16.16 -2.76 -1.79
CA PHE A 109 -16.12 -2.45 -3.23
C PHE A 109 -16.44 -3.69 -4.04
N MET A 110 -15.77 -4.80 -3.75
CA MET A 110 -16.02 -6.05 -4.45
C MET A 110 -17.46 -6.54 -4.22
N GLN A 111 -17.98 -6.45 -2.99
CA GLN A 111 -19.36 -6.82 -2.65
C GLN A 111 -20.40 -6.05 -3.47
N ARG A 112 -20.35 -4.71 -3.47
CA ARG A 112 -21.35 -3.89 -4.17
C ARG A 112 -21.26 -3.96 -5.70
N HIS A 113 -20.16 -4.48 -6.24
CA HIS A 113 -19.94 -4.64 -7.67
C HIS A 113 -19.93 -6.11 -8.13
N ASN A 114 -20.32 -7.05 -7.25
CA ASN A 114 -20.34 -8.49 -7.53
C ASN A 114 -19.01 -9.03 -8.08
N ILE A 115 -17.88 -8.50 -7.61
CA ILE A 115 -16.55 -8.99 -7.96
C ILE A 115 -16.26 -10.22 -7.08
N PRO A 116 -15.87 -11.37 -7.65
CA PRO A 116 -15.51 -12.56 -6.87
C PRO A 116 -14.42 -12.25 -5.85
N HIS A 117 -14.68 -12.54 -4.60
CA HIS A 117 -13.76 -12.33 -3.48
C HIS A 117 -14.09 -13.31 -2.34
N PRO A 118 -13.14 -13.60 -1.43
CA PRO A 118 -13.43 -14.46 -0.29
C PRO A 118 -14.54 -13.85 0.57
N GLU A 119 -15.46 -14.69 1.04
CA GLU A 119 -16.45 -14.28 2.01
C GLU A 119 -15.79 -13.62 3.23
N SER A 120 -16.33 -12.48 3.66
CA SER A 120 -15.64 -11.56 4.58
C SER A 120 -16.59 -10.94 5.60
N ILE A 121 -16.15 -10.87 6.85
CA ILE A 121 -16.82 -10.17 7.95
C ILE A 121 -15.86 -9.13 8.54
N ILE A 122 -16.36 -7.92 8.77
CA ILE A 122 -15.58 -6.78 9.27
C ILE A 122 -16.11 -6.40 10.64
N PHE A 123 -15.23 -6.38 11.65
CA PHE A 123 -15.56 -5.90 12.99
C PHE A 123 -14.82 -4.59 13.28
N ASN A 124 -15.51 -3.69 13.99
CA ASN A 124 -14.96 -2.41 14.43
C ASN A 124 -14.64 -2.39 15.94
N ASN A 125 -14.85 -3.52 16.64
CA ASN A 125 -14.59 -3.67 18.06
C ASN A 125 -14.08 -5.09 18.36
N THR A 126 -13.38 -5.22 19.49
CA THR A 126 -12.79 -6.48 19.93
C THR A 126 -13.82 -7.47 20.45
N LYS A 127 -14.90 -7.00 21.09
CA LYS A 127 -15.95 -7.84 21.67
C LYS A 127 -16.57 -8.76 20.62
N ASP A 128 -17.05 -8.20 19.51
CA ASP A 128 -17.69 -8.97 18.44
C ASP A 128 -16.69 -9.90 17.74
N ALA A 129 -15.44 -9.45 17.56
CA ALA A 129 -14.37 -10.28 17.02
C ALA A 129 -14.07 -11.49 17.93
N PHE A 130 -14.06 -11.29 19.25
CA PHE A 130 -13.84 -12.36 20.21
C PHE A 130 -15.01 -13.35 20.29
N GLU A 131 -16.25 -12.88 20.18
CA GLU A 131 -17.40 -13.77 20.08
C GLU A 131 -17.37 -14.60 18.78
N PHE A 132 -16.98 -13.98 17.66
CA PHE A 132 -16.87 -14.68 16.38
C PHE A 132 -15.89 -15.86 16.43
N VAL A 133 -14.71 -15.69 17.04
CA VAL A 133 -13.71 -16.78 17.08
C VAL A 133 -14.12 -17.95 17.97
N LYS A 134 -15.09 -17.80 18.89
CA LYS A 134 -15.62 -18.91 19.69
C LYS A 134 -16.44 -19.89 18.85
N LYS A 135 -17.18 -19.36 17.87
CA LYS A 135 -18.00 -20.15 16.94
C LYS A 135 -17.88 -19.57 15.53
N PRO A 136 -16.73 -19.79 14.87
CA PRO A 136 -16.44 -19.16 13.60
C PRO A 136 -17.34 -19.73 12.50
N LYS A 137 -17.74 -18.87 11.56
CA LYS A 137 -18.51 -19.26 10.38
C LYS A 137 -17.76 -20.28 9.50
N TRP A 138 -16.44 -20.17 9.41
CA TRP A 138 -15.59 -21.02 8.59
C TRP A 138 -14.64 -21.85 9.45
N LYS A 139 -14.37 -23.10 9.03
CA LYS A 139 -13.36 -23.96 9.69
C LYS A 139 -11.94 -23.40 9.58
N LYS A 140 -11.63 -22.76 8.45
CA LYS A 140 -10.34 -22.11 8.19
C LYS A 140 -10.59 -20.69 7.72
N TYR A 141 -9.96 -19.73 8.36
CA TYR A 141 -10.13 -18.31 8.07
C TYR A 141 -8.80 -17.56 8.24
N VAL A 142 -8.81 -16.32 7.78
CA VAL A 142 -7.69 -15.40 7.85
C VAL A 142 -8.12 -14.17 8.63
N ILE A 143 -7.26 -13.69 9.52
CA ILE A 143 -7.45 -12.44 10.26
C ILE A 143 -6.55 -11.37 9.63
N LYS A 144 -7.13 -10.22 9.27
CA LYS A 144 -6.38 -9.11 8.66
C LYS A 144 -6.68 -7.77 9.33
N ALA A 145 -5.65 -6.93 9.44
CA ALA A 145 -5.84 -5.51 9.76
C ALA A 145 -6.32 -4.76 8.50
N SER A 146 -7.25 -3.81 8.65
CA SER A 146 -7.83 -3.11 7.50
C SER A 146 -6.84 -2.20 6.76
N GLY A 147 -5.98 -1.48 7.48
CA GLY A 147 -5.07 -0.50 6.90
C GLY A 147 -3.83 -1.08 6.24
N LEU A 148 -2.90 -0.18 5.89
CA LEU A 148 -1.54 -0.55 5.49
C LEU A 148 -0.82 -1.18 6.70
N ALA A 149 -0.57 -2.47 6.58
CA ALA A 149 0.26 -3.23 7.49
C ALA A 149 1.49 -3.65 6.71
N THR A 150 2.68 -3.36 7.23
CA THR A 150 3.97 -3.73 6.63
C THR A 150 4.12 -5.25 6.62
N SER A 151 3.53 -5.91 5.61
CA SER A 151 3.57 -7.35 5.29
C SER A 151 3.21 -8.35 6.42
N LYS A 152 2.94 -7.88 7.65
CA LYS A 152 2.64 -8.66 8.85
C LYS A 152 1.16 -8.61 9.25
N GLY A 153 0.32 -7.95 8.45
CA GLY A 153 -1.09 -7.70 8.76
C GLY A 153 -2.05 -8.82 8.36
N VAL A 154 -1.54 -10.01 8.03
CA VAL A 154 -2.33 -11.18 7.64
C VAL A 154 -1.92 -12.35 8.53
N ILE A 155 -2.87 -12.90 9.28
CA ILE A 155 -2.64 -13.93 10.29
C ILE A 155 -3.53 -15.13 9.96
N LEU A 156 -2.92 -16.32 9.96
CA LEU A 156 -3.58 -17.60 9.73
C LEU A 156 -3.61 -18.38 11.06
N PRO A 157 -4.60 -18.14 11.94
CA PRO A 157 -4.62 -18.78 13.25
C PRO A 157 -4.84 -20.28 13.12
N GLY A 158 -3.97 -21.07 13.76
CA GLY A 158 -4.10 -22.52 13.94
C GLY A 158 -4.90 -22.91 15.18
N SER A 159 -5.12 -21.97 16.11
CA SER A 159 -5.84 -22.21 17.36
C SER A 159 -6.70 -21.02 17.78
N LEU A 160 -7.67 -21.24 18.69
CA LEU A 160 -8.46 -20.17 19.30
C LEU A 160 -7.57 -19.15 20.02
N LYS A 161 -6.48 -19.61 20.67
CA LYS A 161 -5.53 -18.73 21.35
C LYS A 161 -4.84 -17.79 20.35
N GLU A 162 -4.31 -18.33 19.26
CA GLU A 162 -3.67 -17.52 18.21
C GLU A 162 -4.66 -16.52 17.58
N ALA A 163 -5.92 -16.90 17.40
CA ALA A 163 -6.95 -16.01 16.90
C ALA A 163 -7.21 -14.83 17.86
N LYS A 164 -7.25 -15.10 19.17
CA LYS A 164 -7.39 -14.05 20.20
C LYS A 164 -6.18 -13.13 20.25
N ASP A 165 -4.98 -13.70 20.25
CA ASP A 165 -3.73 -12.94 20.23
C ASP A 165 -3.66 -12.03 18.99
N ALA A 166 -4.13 -12.50 17.84
CA ALA A 166 -4.22 -11.71 16.62
C ALA A 166 -5.16 -10.51 16.76
N ILE A 167 -6.33 -10.68 17.37
CA ILE A 167 -7.28 -9.59 17.64
C ILE A 167 -6.61 -8.54 18.53
N GLU A 168 -5.97 -8.95 19.62
CA GLU A 168 -5.31 -8.04 20.55
C GLU A 168 -4.16 -7.28 19.90
N ARG A 169 -3.33 -7.98 19.11
CA ARG A 169 -2.25 -7.36 18.35
C ARG A 169 -2.76 -6.32 17.36
N ILE A 170 -3.92 -6.54 16.75
CA ILE A 170 -4.49 -5.59 15.78
C ILE A 170 -5.10 -4.36 16.46
N PHE A 171 -5.78 -4.52 17.60
CA PHE A 171 -6.49 -3.41 18.26
C PHE A 171 -5.66 -2.64 19.29
N PHE A 172 -4.80 -3.31 20.05
CA PHE A 172 -4.14 -2.72 21.22
C PHE A 172 -2.67 -2.46 21.01
N LYS A 173 -1.98 -3.37 20.31
CA LYS A 173 -0.60 -3.10 19.92
C LYS A 173 -0.67 -2.20 18.69
N LYS A 174 -0.17 -0.98 18.79
CA LYS A 174 -0.03 -0.03 17.66
C LYS A 174 0.95 -0.55 16.56
N GLU A 175 1.10 -1.87 16.42
CA GLU A 175 1.85 -2.56 15.38
C GLU A 175 1.27 -2.27 13.98
N PHE A 176 0.02 -1.81 13.90
CA PHE A 176 -0.64 -1.42 12.66
C PHE A 176 -1.13 0.02 12.79
N ASP A 177 -0.67 0.90 11.89
CA ASP A 177 -0.96 2.35 11.90
C ASP A 177 -2.46 2.70 11.89
N GLU A 178 -3.35 1.71 11.66
CA GLU A 178 -4.80 1.90 11.50
C GLU A 178 -5.67 0.77 12.10
N GLY A 179 -5.26 0.17 13.21
CA GLY A 179 -5.95 -0.93 13.92
C GLY A 179 -7.37 -0.69 14.46
N LYS A 180 -8.25 0.01 13.73
CA LYS A 180 -9.65 0.29 14.11
C LYS A 180 -10.65 -0.73 13.57
N LYS A 181 -10.23 -1.54 12.60
CA LYS A 181 -11.07 -2.57 11.97
C LYS A 181 -10.27 -3.83 11.73
N ILE A 182 -10.87 -4.95 12.11
CA ILE A 182 -10.35 -6.29 11.86
C ILE A 182 -11.25 -6.98 10.84
N ILE A 183 -10.63 -7.76 9.97
CA ILE A 183 -11.31 -8.47 8.90
C ILE A 183 -11.08 -9.96 9.13
N PHE A 184 -12.17 -10.71 9.18
CA PHE A 184 -12.16 -12.16 9.08
C PHE A 184 -12.59 -12.55 7.67
N GLN A 185 -11.79 -13.35 6.98
CA GLN A 185 -12.12 -13.85 5.65
C GLN A 185 -12.03 -15.36 5.61
N GLU A 186 -12.86 -16.00 4.80
CA GLU A 186 -12.66 -17.41 4.48
C GLU A 186 -11.26 -17.63 3.89
N ARG A 187 -10.67 -18.78 4.20
CA ARG A 187 -9.36 -19.14 3.65
C ARG A 187 -9.55 -19.80 2.29
N LEU A 188 -9.06 -19.15 1.24
CA LEU A 188 -8.99 -19.73 -0.10
C LEU A 188 -7.77 -20.66 -0.23
N PHE A 189 -7.89 -21.65 -1.13
CA PHE A 189 -6.85 -22.59 -1.48
C PHE A 189 -6.71 -22.63 -3.00
N GLY A 190 -5.49 -22.76 -3.49
CA GLY A 190 -5.21 -22.80 -4.92
C GLY A 190 -3.86 -22.17 -5.24
N LYS A 191 -3.65 -21.89 -6.53
CA LYS A 191 -2.45 -21.21 -7.03
C LYS A 191 -2.63 -19.70 -6.90
N GLU A 192 -1.64 -19.03 -6.31
CA GLU A 192 -1.59 -17.57 -6.20
C GLU A 192 -0.80 -16.97 -7.38
N VAL A 193 -1.35 -15.93 -8.00
CA VAL A 193 -0.74 -15.20 -9.13
C VAL A 193 -1.04 -13.71 -9.00
N SER A 194 -0.19 -12.85 -9.56
CA SER A 194 -0.44 -11.41 -9.69
C SER A 194 -0.72 -11.07 -11.16
N LEU A 195 -1.82 -10.36 -11.42
CA LEU A 195 -2.25 -9.90 -12.75
C LEU A 195 -1.94 -8.42 -12.93
#